data_AF-A0A850MAU0-F1
#
_entry.id   AF-A0A850MAU0-F1
#
_cell.length_a   1.000
_cell.length_b   1.000
_cell.length_c   1.000
_cell.angle_alpha   90.00
_cell.angle_beta   90.00
_cell.angle_gamma   90.00
#
_symmetry.space_group_name_H-M   'P 1'
#
loop_
_entity.id
_entity.type
_entity.pdbx_description
1 polymer ?
#
loop_
_entity_poly.entity_id
_entity_poly.type
_entity_poly.pdbx_seq_one_letter_code
_entity_poly.pdbx_strand_id
1 'polypeptide(L)'
;MNDDKKEKILLKGRPVVPGIKKGRALVLTRSFSAFGGINPFTSKIIEPRHPQKGELVKKKILIFPNGKGSSGFSLFFHMLGLTDNAPRAMIIN
;
A
#
# COMPACT_ATOMS: atom_id res chain seq x y z
N MET A 1 34.63 -2.83 9.90
CA MET A 1 33.17 -2.66 10.13
C MET A 1 32.49 -3.03 8.84
N ASN A 2 31.86 -4.22 8.80
CA ASN A 2 31.34 -4.81 7.58
C ASN A 2 30.13 -4.04 7.06
N ASP A 3 30.25 -3.51 5.84
CA ASP A 3 29.11 -3.09 5.02
C ASP A 3 28.32 -4.34 4.64
N ASP A 4 27.18 -4.56 5.31
CA ASP A 4 26.15 -5.53 4.89
C ASP A 4 25.64 -5.13 3.50
N LYS A 5 26.27 -5.64 2.43
CA LYS A 5 25.74 -5.60 1.07
C LYS A 5 24.45 -6.41 1.04
N LYS A 6 23.32 -5.78 1.38
CA LYS A 6 21.99 -6.34 1.12
C LYS A 6 21.86 -6.62 -0.37
N GLU A 7 21.76 -7.89 -0.70
CA GLU A 7 21.58 -8.36 -2.06
C GLU A 7 20.34 -7.70 -2.68
N LYS A 8 20.49 -7.13 -3.87
CA LYS A 8 19.39 -6.46 -4.56
C LYS A 8 18.54 -7.50 -5.27
N ILE A 9 17.34 -7.71 -4.76
CA ILE A 9 16.34 -8.58 -5.41
C ILE A 9 15.55 -7.74 -6.42
N LEU A 10 15.50 -8.19 -7.68
CA LEU A 10 14.65 -7.61 -8.72
C LEU A 10 13.47 -8.54 -9.00
N LEU A 11 12.27 -8.08 -8.67
CA LEU A 11 11.03 -8.79 -8.96
C LEU A 11 10.41 -8.24 -10.26
N LYS A 12 9.92 -9.14 -11.11
CA LYS A 12 9.20 -8.80 -12.34
C LYS A 12 7.73 -9.12 -12.15
N GLY A 13 6.86 -8.15 -12.45
CA GLY A 13 5.41 -8.31 -12.39
C GLY A 13 4.74 -7.69 -13.62
N ARG A 14 3.41 -7.79 -13.70
CA ARG A 14 2.61 -7.19 -14.76
C ARG A 14 2.27 -5.72 -14.42
N PRO A 15 2.70 -4.73 -15.21
CA PRO A 15 2.28 -3.35 -15.01
C PRO A 15 0.83 -3.14 -15.44
N VAL A 16 0.05 -2.45 -14.60
CA VAL A 16 -1.33 -2.01 -14.95
C VAL A 16 -1.34 -0.53 -15.32
N VAL A 17 -0.61 0.30 -14.56
CA VAL A 17 -0.41 1.73 -14.84
C VAL A 17 1.10 1.98 -15.00
N PRO A 18 1.56 2.59 -16.10
CA PRO A 18 2.97 2.86 -16.31
C PRO A 18 3.49 3.93 -15.35
N GLY A 19 4.78 3.86 -15.00
CA GLY A 19 5.45 4.90 -14.21
C GLY A 19 6.61 4.37 -13.37
N ILE A 20 7.45 5.28 -12.88
CA ILE A 20 8.56 4.98 -11.98
C ILE A 20 8.33 5.72 -10.66
N LYS A 21 8.36 4.98 -9.55
CA LYS A 21 8.15 5.51 -8.20
C LYS A 21 9.18 4.93 -7.23
N LYS A 22 9.70 5.79 -6.34
CA LYS A 22 10.59 5.41 -5.24
C LYS A 22 9.95 5.83 -3.93
N GLY A 23 10.00 4.95 -2.93
CA GLY A 23 9.47 5.20 -1.60
C GLY A 23 9.75 4.03 -0.65
N ARG A 24 9.43 4.24 0.63
CA ARG A 24 9.53 3.19 1.64
C ARG A 24 8.45 2.14 1.40
N ALA A 25 8.83 0.86 1.41
CA ALA A 25 7.88 -0.23 1.31
C ALA A 25 7.05 -0.36 2.61
N LEU A 26 5.73 -0.45 2.47
CA LEU A 26 4.81 -0.90 3.51
C LEU A 26 4.24 -2.23 3.06
N VAL A 27 4.77 -3.31 3.64
CA VAL A 27 4.34 -4.68 3.33
C VAL A 27 3.24 -5.08 4.31
N LEU A 28 2.05 -5.28 3.77
CA LEU A 28 0.92 -5.81 4.52
C LEU A 28 0.95 -7.33 4.43
N THR A 29 0.86 -7.98 5.58
CA THR A 29 0.81 -9.45 5.70
C THR A 29 -0.60 -9.99 5.46
N ARG A 30 -1.60 -9.11 5.44
CA ARG A 30 -3.00 -9.42 5.15
C ARG A 30 -3.59 -8.33 4.27
N SER A 31 -4.64 -8.69 3.54
CA SER A 31 -5.48 -7.72 2.84
C SER A 31 -6.30 -6.91 3.85
N PHE A 32 -6.60 -5.67 3.46
CA PHE A 32 -7.48 -4.79 4.22
C PHE A 32 -8.83 -4.62 3.50
N SER A 33 -9.86 -4.24 4.25
CA SER A 33 -11.18 -3.92 3.70
C SER A 33 -11.11 -2.67 2.81
N ALA A 34 -11.58 -2.80 1.57
CA ALA A 34 -11.76 -1.68 0.64
C ALA A 34 -12.56 -0.51 1.24
N PHE A 35 -13.55 -0.83 2.07
CA PHE A 35 -14.43 0.13 2.72
C PHE A 35 -14.08 0.17 4.21
N GLY A 36 -13.36 1.22 4.61
CA GLY A 36 -13.05 1.48 6.02
C GLY A 36 -11.80 0.78 6.58
N GLY A 37 -10.94 0.17 5.75
CA GLY A 37 -9.69 -0.41 6.23
C GLY A 37 -8.59 0.62 6.53
N ILE A 38 -8.62 1.74 5.83
CA ILE A 38 -7.71 2.89 5.98
C ILE A 38 -8.56 4.15 6.10
N ASN A 39 -8.19 5.07 7.00
CA ASN A 39 -8.83 6.37 7.11
C ASN A 39 -8.34 7.29 5.98
N PRO A 40 -9.24 7.81 5.11
CA PRO A 40 -8.85 8.58 3.94
C PRO A 40 -8.19 9.93 4.29
N PHE A 41 -8.52 10.54 5.43
CA PHE A 41 -7.99 11.86 5.82
C PHE A 41 -6.65 11.78 6.57
N THR A 42 -6.36 10.65 7.21
CA THR A 42 -5.11 10.47 7.97
C THR A 42 -4.14 9.50 7.31
N SER A 43 -4.56 8.75 6.29
CA SER A 43 -3.85 7.64 5.66
C SER A 43 -3.54 6.45 6.59
N LYS A 44 -4.10 6.43 7.79
CA LYS A 44 -3.82 5.42 8.82
C LYS A 44 -4.64 4.15 8.57
N ILE A 45 -4.01 2.98 8.66
CA ILE A 45 -4.73 1.70 8.69
C ILE A 45 -5.52 1.63 9.99
N ILE A 46 -6.84 1.56 9.90
CA ILE A 46 -7.76 1.56 11.05
C ILE A 46 -8.48 0.23 11.25
N GLU A 47 -8.38 -0.72 10.30
CA GLU A 47 -9.04 -2.01 10.38
C GLU A 47 -8.73 -2.72 11.71
N PRO A 48 -9.77 -3.06 12.50
CA PRO A 48 -9.57 -3.80 13.74
C PRO A 48 -8.86 -5.13 13.47
N ARG A 49 -7.89 -5.47 14.33
CA ARG A 49 -7.10 -6.72 14.26
C ARG A 49 -6.21 -6.86 13.00
N HIS A 50 -6.05 -5.81 12.20
CA HIS A 50 -5.07 -5.82 11.11
C HIS A 50 -3.65 -5.76 11.72
N PRO A 51 -2.68 -6.59 11.29
CA PRO A 51 -1.35 -6.63 11.91
C PRO A 51 -0.61 -5.29 11.80
N GLN A 52 -0.82 -4.55 10.71
CA GLN A 52 -0.27 -3.22 10.46
C GLN A 52 -1.24 -2.09 10.88
N LYS A 53 -2.22 -2.35 11.76
CA LYS A 53 -3.11 -1.29 12.27
C LYS A 53 -2.26 -0.17 12.86
N GLY A 54 -2.54 1.05 12.43
CA GLY A 54 -1.85 2.25 12.87
C GLY A 54 -0.74 2.75 11.94
N GLU A 55 -0.31 1.94 10.96
CA GLU A 55 0.63 2.37 9.94
C GLU A 55 0.02 3.39 8.98
N LEU A 56 0.83 4.33 8.52
CA LEU A 56 0.46 5.32 7.51
C LEU A 56 0.76 4.81 6.10
N VAL A 57 -0.17 4.96 5.17
CA VAL A 57 -0.04 4.55 3.78
C VAL A 57 0.49 5.68 2.88
N LYS A 58 0.26 6.94 3.27
CA LYS A 58 0.66 8.13 2.51
C LYS A 58 2.14 8.08 2.15
N LYS A 59 2.44 8.40 0.89
CA LYS A 59 3.81 8.53 0.34
C LYS A 59 4.66 7.24 0.40
N LYS A 60 4.10 6.08 0.74
CA LYS A 60 4.79 4.76 0.74
C LYS A 60 4.51 3.96 -0.53
N ILE A 61 5.28 2.90 -0.75
CA ILE A 61 4.99 1.85 -1.74
C ILE A 61 4.20 0.78 -1.00
N LEU A 62 2.90 0.68 -1.27
CA LEU A 62 2.00 -0.22 -0.57
C LEU A 62 2.03 -1.60 -1.23
N ILE A 63 2.31 -2.65 -0.47
CA ILE A 63 2.43 -4.03 -0.96
C ILE A 63 1.47 -4.90 -0.16
N PHE A 64 0.59 -5.65 -0.81
CA PHE A 64 -0.42 -6.46 -0.13
C PHE A 64 -0.83 -7.68 -0.96
N PRO A 65 -1.26 -8.78 -0.33
CA PRO A 65 -1.43 -10.06 -1.01
C PRO A 65 -2.62 -10.09 -1.97
N ASN A 66 -3.77 -9.49 -1.61
CA ASN A 66 -4.98 -9.50 -2.44
C ASN A 66 -5.85 -8.28 -2.16
N GLY A 67 -6.70 -7.86 -3.11
CA GLY A 67 -7.79 -6.94 -2.82
C GLY A 67 -8.95 -7.64 -2.10
N LYS A 68 -9.40 -7.14 -0.95
CA LYS A 68 -10.58 -7.67 -0.23
C LYS A 68 -11.77 -6.72 -0.41
N GLY A 69 -12.83 -7.21 -1.05
CA GLY A 69 -14.06 -6.45 -1.35
C GLY A 69 -13.94 -5.68 -2.68
N SER A 70 -14.48 -6.25 -3.75
CA SER A 70 -14.25 -5.81 -5.14
C SER A 70 -14.90 -4.47 -5.51
N SER A 71 -15.99 -4.06 -4.85
CA SER A 71 -16.79 -2.91 -5.31
C SER A 71 -16.32 -1.54 -4.80
N GLY A 72 -15.47 -1.49 -3.75
CA GLY A 72 -15.09 -0.24 -3.09
C GLY A 72 -13.67 0.26 -3.37
N PHE A 73 -12.82 -0.56 -3.99
CA PHE A 73 -11.37 -0.29 -4.07
C PHE A 73 -11.05 0.99 -4.87
N SER A 74 -11.67 1.16 -6.04
CA SER A 74 -11.43 2.31 -6.92
C SER A 74 -11.82 3.63 -6.26
N LEU A 75 -13.04 3.70 -5.71
CA LEU A 75 -13.52 4.87 -4.98
C LEU A 75 -12.64 5.18 -3.77
N PHE A 76 -12.22 4.15 -3.04
CA PHE A 76 -11.40 4.31 -1.85
C PHE A 76 -10.01 4.90 -2.17
N PHE A 77 -9.32 4.35 -3.17
CA PHE A 77 -8.02 4.90 -3.60
C PHE A 77 -8.14 6.26 -4.29
N HIS A 78 -9.26 6.52 -4.96
CA HIS A 78 -9.57 7.84 -5.48
C HIS A 78 -9.69 8.88 -4.35
N MET A 79 -10.42 8.55 -3.28
CA MET A 79 -10.53 9.42 -2.09
C MET A 79 -9.18 9.68 -1.41
N LEU A 80 -8.33 8.66 -1.31
CA LEU A 80 -6.95 8.84 -0.82
C LEU A 80 -6.15 9.79 -1.73
N GLY A 81 -6.37 9.75 -3.04
CA GLY A 81 -5.76 10.69 -3.99
C GLY A 81 -6.25 12.13 -3.77
N LEU A 82 -7.55 12.33 -3.66
CA LEU A 82 -8.17 13.65 -3.45
C LEU A 82 -7.76 14.31 -2.12
N THR A 83 -7.41 13.50 -1.12
CA THR A 83 -6.98 13.97 0.21
C THR A 83 -5.46 14.04 0.37
N ASP A 84 -4.68 13.88 -0.72
CA ASP A 84 -3.21 13.81 -0.71
C ASP A 84 -2.66 12.71 0.23
N ASN A 85 -3.45 11.66 0.48
CA ASN A 85 -3.12 10.56 1.40
C ASN A 85 -2.82 9.24 0.68
N ALA A 86 -2.78 9.26 -0.65
CA ALA A 86 -2.50 8.10 -1.47
C ALA A 86 -1.07 7.54 -1.29
N PRO A 87 -0.90 6.22 -1.46
CA PRO A 87 0.41 5.62 -1.65
C PRO A 87 1.03 6.12 -2.97
N ARG A 88 2.36 6.06 -3.08
CA ARG A 88 3.09 6.41 -4.32
C ARG A 88 2.90 5.38 -5.41
N ALA A 89 2.82 4.12 -5.03
CA ALA A 89 2.58 2.98 -5.90
C ALA A 89 1.97 1.84 -5.08
N MET A 90 1.33 0.91 -5.78
CA MET A 90 0.78 -0.31 -5.20
C MET A 90 1.35 -1.52 -5.94
N ILE A 91 1.65 -2.58 -5.19
CA ILE A 91 2.00 -3.90 -5.72
C ILE A 91 1.04 -4.90 -5.07
N ILE A 92 0.37 -5.67 -5.91
CA ILE A 92 -0.58 -6.70 -5.53
C ILE A 92 -0.04 -8.03 -6.06
N ASN A 93 -0.11 -9.09 -5.26
CA ASN A 93 0.25 -10.43 -5.72
C ASN A 93 -0.83 -11.03 -6.64
#